data_AF-A0A2N7YYF7-F1
#
_entry.id   AF-A0A2N7YYF7-F1
#
_cell.length_a   1.000
_cell.length_b   1.000
_cell.length_c   1.000
_cell.angle_alpha   90.00
_cell.angle_beta   90.00
_cell.angle_gamma   90.00
#
_symmetry.space_group_name_H-M   'P 1'
#
loop_
_entity.id
_entity.type
_entity.pdbx_description
1 polymer ?
#
loop_
_entity_poly.entity_id
_entity_poly.type
_entity_poly.pdbx_seq_one_letter_code
_entity_poly.pdbx_strand_id
1 'polypeptide(L)'
;MRLVRDNFTAFEDPRYPGNISVGSMKAKGNRPLLPEYGPNKEENKKRNQETLLARQVLKDPNLMNAIFRNPVTGARERLASPQRLDMLANREDYFTYHSDKQLRQEVREHWGRNPRIEVLQWWANRPLTGDSEQDHRTQLAKELLFHRSDLVQKLFRK
;
A
#
# COMPACT_ATOMS: atom_id res chain seq x y z
N MET A 1 6.12 7.77 2.63
CA MET A 1 6.34 6.89 1.46
C MET A 1 7.54 7.31 0.62
N ARG A 2 7.61 8.55 0.10
CA ARG A 2 8.73 9.02 -0.73
C ARG A 2 10.12 8.75 -0.16
N LEU A 3 10.34 9.02 1.14
CA LEU A 3 11.63 8.75 1.79
C LEU A 3 12.04 7.26 1.83
N VAL A 4 11.09 6.34 1.96
CA VAL A 4 11.37 4.88 1.95
C VAL A 4 11.66 4.41 0.52
N ARG A 5 10.96 4.98 -0.47
CA ARG A 5 11.25 4.79 -1.91
C ARG A 5 12.66 5.28 -2.27
N ASP A 6 13.00 6.51 -1.89
CA ASP A 6 14.27 7.13 -2.25
C ASP A 6 15.47 6.40 -1.61
N ASN A 7 15.23 5.68 -0.52
CA ASN A 7 16.22 4.86 0.19
C ASN A 7 15.98 3.34 0.02
N PHE A 8 15.24 2.92 -1.01
CA PHE A 8 14.78 1.53 -1.16
C PHE A 8 15.91 0.50 -1.05
N THR A 9 17.00 0.72 -1.79
CA THR A 9 18.18 -0.16 -1.82
C THR A 9 18.81 -0.34 -0.44
N ALA A 10 18.67 0.65 0.45
CA ALA A 10 19.18 0.56 1.81
C ALA A 10 18.36 -0.39 2.70
N PHE A 11 17.13 -0.72 2.31
CA PHE A 11 16.20 -1.58 3.06
C PHE A 11 15.97 -2.94 2.40
N GLU A 12 16.65 -3.24 1.29
CA GLU A 12 16.51 -4.53 0.60
C GLU A 12 16.84 -5.70 1.53
N ASP A 13 16.05 -6.77 1.39
CA ASP A 13 16.31 -8.04 2.05
C ASP A 13 17.30 -8.85 1.19
N PRO A 14 18.49 -9.21 1.69
CA PRO A 14 19.44 -10.05 0.96
C PRO A 14 18.86 -11.41 0.54
N ARG A 15 17.83 -11.90 1.24
CA ARG A 15 17.14 -13.15 0.91
C ARG A 15 16.09 -12.98 -0.19
N TYR A 16 15.66 -11.75 -0.46
CA TYR A 16 14.70 -11.39 -1.50
C TYR A 16 15.19 -10.14 -2.25
N PRO A 17 16.21 -10.27 -3.11
CA PRO A 17 16.77 -9.14 -3.85
C PRO A 17 15.69 -8.31 -4.55
N GLY A 18 15.85 -6.99 -4.53
CA GLY A 18 14.86 -6.06 -5.07
C GLY A 18 13.56 -5.95 -4.28
N ASN A 19 13.49 -6.49 -3.05
CA ASN A 19 12.33 -6.35 -2.17
C ASN A 19 12.73 -5.98 -0.75
N ILE A 20 11.88 -5.22 -0.06
CA ILE A 20 11.99 -4.94 1.37
C ILE A 20 11.14 -5.96 2.11
N SER A 21 11.66 -6.56 3.17
CA SER A 21 10.87 -7.38 4.09
C SER A 21 10.71 -6.68 5.44
N VAL A 22 9.74 -7.14 6.23
CA VAL A 22 9.64 -6.71 7.64
C VAL A 22 10.95 -7.03 8.38
N GLY A 23 11.60 -8.13 8.03
CA GLY A 23 12.87 -8.55 8.61
C GLY A 23 14.02 -7.60 8.29
N SER A 24 14.18 -7.19 7.03
CA SER A 24 15.23 -6.25 6.62
C SER A 24 15.02 -4.88 7.28
N MET A 25 13.77 -4.42 7.39
CA MET A 25 13.47 -3.16 8.07
C MET A 25 13.73 -3.20 9.58
N LYS A 26 13.38 -4.31 10.25
CA LYS A 26 13.76 -4.54 11.66
C LYS A 26 15.28 -4.56 11.85
N ALA A 27 15.99 -5.28 10.98
CA ALA A 27 17.45 -5.35 11.03
C ALA A 27 18.09 -3.96 10.88
N LYS A 28 17.54 -3.12 9.99
CA LYS A 28 17.99 -1.74 9.81
C LYS A 28 17.68 -0.87 11.04
N GLY A 29 16.47 -0.94 11.57
CA GLY A 29 16.04 -0.16 12.74
C GLY A 29 16.78 -0.52 14.03
N ASN A 30 17.26 -1.76 14.14
CA ASN A 30 18.03 -2.24 15.30
C ASN A 30 19.51 -1.84 15.28
N ARG A 31 20.00 -1.20 14.21
CA ARG A 31 21.40 -0.74 14.15
C ARG A 31 21.67 0.32 15.22
N PRO A 32 22.87 0.32 15.84
CA PRO A 32 23.31 1.44 16.66
C PRO A 32 23.59 2.65 15.78
N LEU A 33 23.34 3.85 16.31
CA LEU A 33 23.75 5.09 15.66
C LEU A 33 25.27 5.21 15.78
N LEU A 34 25.91 5.67 14.71
CA LEU A 34 27.35 5.90 14.66
C LEU A 34 27.68 7.36 14.95
N PRO A 35 28.88 7.67 15.45
CA PRO A 35 29.31 9.05 15.65
C PRO A 35 29.33 9.84 14.35
N GLU A 36 28.74 11.03 14.35
CA GLU A 36 28.68 11.94 13.19
C GLU A 36 29.87 12.93 13.19
N TYR A 37 31.04 12.43 13.59
CA TYR A 37 32.31 13.16 13.60
C TYR A 37 33.45 12.26 13.10
N GLY A 38 34.59 12.87 12.75
CA GLY A 38 35.74 12.14 12.20
C GLY A 38 35.66 11.91 10.68
N PRO A 39 36.58 11.11 10.12
CA PRO A 39 36.75 10.97 8.67
C PRO A 39 35.55 10.36 7.95
N ASN A 40 34.73 9.55 8.65
CA ASN A 40 33.58 8.86 8.06
C ASN A 40 32.23 9.54 8.38
N LYS A 41 32.25 10.81 8.84
CA LYS A 41 31.04 11.50 9.34
C LYS A 41 29.86 11.47 8.37
N GLU A 42 30.11 11.68 7.07
CA GLU A 42 29.03 11.76 6.07
C GLU A 42 28.41 10.39 5.79
N GLU A 43 29.23 9.34 5.75
CA GLU A 43 28.75 7.96 5.64
C GLU A 43 27.95 7.55 6.88
N ASN A 44 28.46 7.87 8.07
CA ASN A 44 27.78 7.60 9.34
C ASN A 44 26.43 8.33 9.40
N LYS A 45 26.38 9.60 8.97
CA LYS A 45 25.16 10.40 8.90
C LYS A 45 24.13 9.76 7.97
N LYS A 46 24.52 9.35 6.75
CA LYS A 46 23.63 8.65 5.82
C LYS A 46 23.09 7.35 6.44
N ARG A 47 23.96 6.52 7.02
CA ARG A 47 23.57 5.27 7.68
C ARG A 47 22.63 5.51 8.88
N ASN A 48 22.88 6.56 9.65
CA ASN A 48 22.03 6.96 10.78
C ASN A 48 20.64 7.39 10.31
N GLN A 49 20.56 8.18 9.22
CA GLN A 49 19.28 8.57 8.61
C GLN A 49 18.46 7.35 8.19
N GLU A 50 19.06 6.37 7.52
CA GLU A 50 18.40 5.12 7.14
C GLU A 50 17.90 4.33 8.38
N THR A 51 18.70 4.30 9.45
CA THR A 51 18.35 3.64 10.72
C THR A 51 17.17 4.33 11.40
N LEU A 52 17.18 5.66 11.47
CA LEU A 52 16.10 6.46 12.05
C LEU A 52 14.81 6.34 11.23
N LEU A 53 14.91 6.31 9.91
CA LEU A 53 13.78 6.11 9.02
C LEU A 53 13.14 4.73 9.25
N ALA A 54 13.93 3.65 9.32
CA ALA A 54 13.39 2.33 9.67
C ALA A 54 12.69 2.33 11.04
N ARG A 55 13.27 2.98 12.05
CA ARG A 55 12.64 3.10 13.38
C ARG A 55 11.32 3.86 13.31
N GLN A 56 11.26 4.95 12.56
CA GLN A 56 10.03 5.72 12.38
C GLN A 56 8.94 4.87 11.73
N VAL A 57 9.28 4.14 10.67
CA VAL A 57 8.33 3.23 10.02
C VAL A 57 7.86 2.15 10.99
N LEU A 58 8.76 1.49 11.71
CA LEU A 58 8.40 0.41 12.64
C LEU A 58 7.54 0.89 13.82
N LYS A 59 7.67 2.15 14.22
CA LYS A 59 6.87 2.78 15.29
C LYS A 59 5.47 3.19 14.84
N ASP A 60 5.22 3.28 13.54
CA ASP A 60 3.94 3.68 12.97
C ASP A 60 3.27 2.47 12.28
N PRO A 61 2.28 1.81 12.93
CA PRO A 61 1.55 0.70 12.34
C PRO A 61 0.86 1.05 11.03
N ASN A 62 0.43 2.30 10.84
CA ASN A 62 -0.22 2.74 9.61
C ASN A 62 0.78 2.82 8.47
N LEU A 63 1.99 3.34 8.73
CA LEU A 63 3.06 3.40 7.74
C LEU A 63 3.60 2.01 7.39
N MET A 64 3.73 1.12 8.38
CA MET A 64 4.02 -0.30 8.18
C MET A 64 2.96 -0.96 7.29
N ASN A 65 1.69 -0.77 7.62
CA ASN A 65 0.60 -1.32 6.81
C ASN A 65 0.65 -0.74 5.39
N ALA A 66 0.86 0.57 5.22
CA ALA A 66 0.94 1.19 3.91
C ALA A 66 2.08 0.62 3.04
N ILE A 67 3.27 0.40 3.60
CA ILE A 67 4.44 -0.14 2.89
C ILE A 67 4.24 -1.57 2.43
N PHE A 68 3.66 -2.39 3.30
CA PHE A 68 3.45 -3.81 3.04
C PHE A 68 2.09 -4.12 2.44
N ARG A 69 1.27 -3.11 2.16
CA ARG A 69 -0.02 -3.31 1.51
C ARG A 69 0.19 -3.38 0.01
N ASN A 70 -0.36 -4.42 -0.60
CA ASN A 70 -0.43 -4.50 -2.04
C ASN A 70 -1.32 -3.34 -2.52
N PRO A 71 -0.79 -2.39 -3.30
CA PRO A 71 -1.57 -1.27 -3.78
C PRO A 71 -2.69 -1.71 -4.71
N VAL A 72 -2.55 -2.90 -5.33
CA VAL A 72 -3.47 -3.54 -6.28
C VAL A 72 -4.44 -4.53 -5.62
N THR A 73 -4.39 -4.82 -4.32
CA THR A 73 -5.41 -5.71 -3.72
C THR A 73 -5.81 -5.30 -2.31
N GLY A 74 -5.05 -4.37 -1.74
CA GLY A 74 -5.15 -3.97 -0.35
C GLY A 74 -4.75 -5.04 0.66
N ALA A 75 -4.33 -6.23 0.19
CA ALA A 75 -3.82 -7.30 1.04
C ALA A 75 -2.50 -6.89 1.69
N ARG A 76 -2.25 -7.38 2.91
CA ARG A 76 -0.94 -7.24 3.52
C ARG A 76 -0.02 -8.32 2.97
N GLU A 77 1.08 -7.90 2.38
CA GLU A 77 2.12 -8.76 1.87
C GLU A 77 3.33 -8.83 2.79
N ARG A 78 4.11 -9.90 2.62
CA ARG A 78 5.35 -10.12 3.38
C ARG A 78 6.52 -9.30 2.84
N LEU A 79 6.44 -8.87 1.57
CA LEU A 79 7.48 -8.19 0.82
C LEU A 79 6.91 -6.93 0.15
N ALA A 80 7.68 -5.85 0.17
CA ALA A 80 7.38 -4.61 -0.55
C ALA A 80 8.37 -4.42 -1.71
N SER A 81 7.85 -4.26 -2.93
CA SER A 81 8.66 -4.04 -4.14
C SER A 81 8.75 -2.53 -4.47
N PRO A 82 9.78 -2.09 -5.22
CA PRO A 82 9.96 -0.68 -5.57
C PRO A 82 8.79 -0.18 -6.40
N GLN A 83 8.35 -0.97 -7.38
CA GLN A 83 7.21 -0.66 -8.24
C GLN A 83 5.94 -0.36 -7.43
N ARG A 84 5.68 -1.11 -6.36
CA ARG A 84 4.50 -0.90 -5.52
C ARG A 84 4.64 0.31 -4.61
N LEU A 85 5.84 0.57 -4.10
CA LEU A 85 6.11 1.79 -3.35
C LEU A 85 6.03 3.03 -4.22
N ASP A 86 6.40 2.92 -5.50
CA ASP A 86 6.22 3.96 -6.50
C ASP A 86 4.73 4.25 -6.72
N MET A 87 3.93 3.21 -6.90
CA MET A 87 2.46 3.34 -6.99
C MET A 87 1.89 4.05 -5.75
N LEU A 88 2.24 3.61 -4.55
CA LEU A 88 1.81 4.25 -3.30
C LEU A 88 2.32 5.69 -3.14
N ALA A 89 3.54 5.99 -3.57
CA ALA A 89 4.14 7.32 -3.45
C ALA A 89 3.54 8.32 -4.45
N ASN A 90 3.14 7.84 -5.63
CA ASN A 90 2.47 8.63 -6.66
C ASN A 90 0.96 8.77 -6.39
N ARG A 91 0.44 8.19 -5.30
CA ARG A 91 -1.01 8.00 -5.08
C ARG A 91 -1.70 7.29 -6.24
N GLU A 92 -0.98 6.43 -6.95
CA GLU A 92 -1.57 5.38 -7.78
C GLU A 92 -2.00 4.23 -6.84
N ASP A 93 -2.76 4.59 -5.82
CA ASP A 93 -3.39 3.64 -4.92
C ASP A 93 -4.61 3.04 -5.62
N TYR A 94 -5.20 2.04 -4.97
CA TYR A 94 -6.43 1.39 -5.40
C TYR A 94 -7.66 2.29 -5.59
N PHE A 95 -7.50 3.59 -5.35
CA PHE A 95 -8.56 4.57 -5.44
C PHE A 95 -8.39 5.53 -6.63
N THR A 96 -7.29 5.46 -7.39
CA THR A 96 -7.22 6.09 -8.72
C THR A 96 -7.74 5.16 -9.81
N TYR A 97 -9.07 4.93 -9.83
CA TYR A 97 -9.69 4.55 -11.09
C TYR A 97 -9.57 5.74 -12.03
N HIS A 98 -8.65 5.66 -12.99
CA HIS A 98 -8.31 6.76 -13.90
C HIS A 98 -9.49 7.12 -14.81
N SER A 99 -10.53 6.29 -14.85
CA SER A 99 -11.79 6.58 -15.54
C SER A 99 -12.98 5.77 -14.98
N ASP A 100 -14.19 6.29 -15.19
CA ASP A 100 -15.45 5.56 -14.99
C ASP A 100 -15.48 4.19 -15.70
N LYS A 101 -14.78 4.07 -16.83
CA LYS A 101 -14.76 2.86 -17.64
C LYS A 101 -14.06 1.70 -16.93
N GLN A 102 -12.93 1.97 -16.28
CA GLN A 102 -12.19 0.97 -15.51
C GLN A 102 -13.01 0.48 -14.31
N LEU A 103 -13.61 1.43 -13.57
CA LEU A 103 -14.45 1.09 -12.42
C LEU A 103 -15.65 0.20 -12.82
N ARG A 104 -16.34 0.52 -13.92
CA ARG A 104 -17.47 -0.29 -14.43
C ARG A 104 -17.05 -1.69 -14.87
N GLN A 105 -15.85 -1.83 -15.42
CA GLN A 105 -15.32 -3.11 -15.87
C GLN A 105 -15.03 -4.01 -14.67
N GLU A 106 -14.35 -3.48 -13.64
CA GLU A 106 -14.07 -4.18 -12.39
C GLU A 106 -15.36 -4.60 -11.66
N VAL A 107 -16.35 -3.70 -11.58
CA VAL A 107 -17.69 -4.05 -11.04
C VAL A 107 -18.31 -5.23 -11.78
N ARG A 108 -18.17 -5.24 -13.12
CA ARG A 108 -18.73 -6.29 -13.96
C ARG A 108 -18.02 -7.62 -13.76
N GLU A 109 -16.71 -7.60 -13.56
CA GLU A 109 -15.92 -8.80 -13.31
C GLU A 109 -16.28 -9.45 -11.96
N HIS A 110 -16.52 -8.65 -10.92
CA HIS A 110 -16.84 -9.17 -9.58
C HIS A 110 -18.31 -9.51 -9.36
N TRP A 111 -19.23 -8.76 -9.93
CA TRP A 111 -20.67 -8.88 -9.65
C TRP A 111 -21.59 -8.83 -10.87
N GLY A 112 -21.04 -8.79 -12.09
CA GLY A 112 -21.81 -8.77 -13.34
C GLY A 112 -22.33 -7.38 -13.75
N ARG A 113 -23.12 -7.33 -14.82
CA ARG A 113 -23.51 -6.06 -15.46
C ARG A 113 -24.34 -5.14 -14.55
N ASN A 114 -25.23 -5.72 -13.74
CA ASN A 114 -26.15 -5.02 -12.85
C ASN A 114 -26.11 -5.70 -11.48
N PRO A 115 -25.07 -5.48 -10.67
CA PRO A 115 -25.09 -5.93 -9.27
C PRO A 115 -26.32 -5.39 -8.57
N ARG A 116 -26.76 -6.05 -7.51
CA ARG A 116 -27.77 -5.50 -6.59
C ARG A 116 -27.11 -4.51 -5.63
N ILE A 117 -27.79 -3.40 -5.31
CA ILE A 117 -27.18 -2.36 -4.46
C ILE A 117 -26.94 -2.89 -3.05
N GLU A 118 -27.79 -3.81 -2.59
CA GLU A 118 -27.68 -4.49 -1.31
C GLU A 118 -26.41 -5.36 -1.24
N VAL A 119 -25.98 -5.94 -2.36
CA VAL A 119 -24.72 -6.72 -2.44
C VAL A 119 -23.52 -5.79 -2.29
N LEU A 120 -23.53 -4.64 -2.95
CA LEU A 120 -22.47 -3.64 -2.78
C LEU A 120 -22.46 -3.09 -1.35
N GLN A 121 -23.62 -2.80 -0.76
CA GLN A 121 -23.71 -2.35 0.63
C GLN A 121 -23.18 -3.40 1.61
N TRP A 122 -23.48 -4.68 1.38
CA TRP A 122 -22.95 -5.76 2.20
C TRP A 122 -21.42 -5.82 2.15
N TRP A 123 -20.84 -5.76 0.94
CA TRP A 123 -19.38 -5.73 0.78
C TRP A 123 -18.76 -4.48 1.37
N ALA A 124 -19.35 -3.30 1.16
CA ALA A 124 -18.81 -2.03 1.64
C ALA A 124 -18.81 -1.94 3.17
N ASN A 125 -19.69 -2.67 3.86
CA ASN A 125 -19.75 -2.70 5.32
C ASN A 125 -18.82 -3.74 5.97
N ARG A 126 -18.11 -4.56 5.18
CA ARG A 126 -17.19 -5.55 5.73
C ARG A 126 -15.89 -4.93 6.26
N PRO A 127 -15.34 -5.47 7.37
CA PRO A 127 -13.97 -5.20 7.75
C PRO A 127 -13.02 -5.86 6.75
N LEU A 128 -11.83 -5.28 6.59
CA LEU A 128 -10.76 -5.92 5.83
C LEU A 128 -10.20 -7.09 6.64
N THR A 129 -10.11 -8.24 6.01
CA THR A 129 -9.80 -9.53 6.63
C THR A 129 -8.37 -9.99 6.37
N GLY A 130 -7.66 -9.31 5.46
CA GLY A 130 -6.35 -9.72 4.95
C GLY A 130 -6.44 -10.70 3.78
N ASP A 131 -7.64 -11.22 3.46
CA ASP A 131 -7.90 -11.98 2.25
C ASP A 131 -7.92 -11.04 1.04
N SER A 132 -6.97 -11.23 0.13
CA SER A 132 -6.76 -10.35 -1.01
C SER A 132 -7.96 -10.23 -1.95
N GLU A 133 -8.71 -11.30 -2.16
CA GLU A 133 -9.85 -11.29 -3.09
C GLU A 133 -11.07 -10.65 -2.42
N GLN A 134 -11.32 -10.97 -1.15
CA GLN A 134 -12.44 -10.42 -0.40
C GLN A 134 -12.23 -8.94 -0.06
N ASP A 135 -11.00 -8.56 0.29
CA ASP A 135 -10.66 -7.18 0.63
C ASP A 135 -10.68 -6.28 -0.60
N HIS A 136 -10.34 -6.82 -1.77
CA HIS A 136 -10.54 -6.15 -3.06
C HIS A 136 -12.01 -5.79 -3.27
N ARG A 137 -12.91 -6.78 -3.19
CA ARG A 137 -14.37 -6.59 -3.38
C ARG A 137 -14.95 -5.62 -2.36
N THR A 138 -14.50 -5.72 -1.11
CA THR A 138 -14.86 -4.81 -0.02
C THR A 138 -14.50 -3.37 -0.35
N GLN A 139 -13.29 -3.12 -0.85
CA GLN A 139 -12.81 -1.77 -1.17
C GLN A 139 -13.47 -1.20 -2.43
N LEU A 140 -13.63 -2.02 -3.48
CA LEU A 140 -14.32 -1.61 -4.69
C LEU A 140 -15.78 -1.19 -4.38
N ALA A 141 -16.46 -1.90 -3.48
CA ALA A 141 -17.79 -1.53 -3.02
C ALA A 141 -17.81 -0.22 -2.20
N LYS A 142 -16.82 0.00 -1.32
CA LYS A 142 -16.66 1.27 -0.58
C LYS A 142 -16.45 2.45 -1.52
N GLU A 143 -15.59 2.30 -2.52
CA GLU A 143 -15.31 3.33 -3.51
C GLU A 143 -16.57 3.73 -4.29
N LEU A 144 -17.32 2.75 -4.78
CA LEU A 144 -18.58 3.00 -5.48
C LEU A 144 -19.58 3.77 -4.62
N LEU A 145 -19.84 3.28 -3.40
CA LEU A 145 -20.93 3.81 -2.57
C LEU A 145 -20.60 5.12 -1.87
N PHE A 146 -19.35 5.33 -1.46
CA PHE A 146 -18.97 6.49 -0.65
C PHE A 146 -18.28 7.61 -1.45
N HIS A 147 -17.67 7.27 -2.59
CA HIS A 147 -16.85 8.22 -3.35
C HIS A 147 -17.37 8.46 -4.77
N ARG A 148 -18.16 7.53 -5.34
CA ARG A 148 -18.62 7.58 -6.74
C ARG A 148 -20.13 7.40 -6.86
N SER A 149 -20.89 8.16 -6.07
CA SER A 149 -22.35 8.10 -6.01
C SER A 149 -23.03 8.36 -7.37
N ASP A 150 -22.43 9.16 -8.25
CA ASP A 150 -22.92 9.42 -9.60
C ASP A 150 -22.84 8.17 -10.50
N LEU A 151 -21.78 7.38 -10.32
CA LEU A 151 -21.54 6.14 -11.05
C LEU A 151 -22.47 5.03 -10.58
N VAL A 152 -22.74 4.97 -9.27
CA VAL A 152 -23.80 4.14 -8.70
C VAL A 152 -25.13 4.51 -9.37
N GLN A 153 -25.51 5.78 -9.38
CA GLN A 153 -26.74 6.18 -10.09
C GLN A 153 -26.75 5.71 -11.55
N LYS A 154 -25.65 5.83 -12.30
CA LYS A 154 -25.56 5.35 -13.69
C LYS A 154 -25.57 3.83 -13.85
N LEU A 155 -25.11 3.06 -12.86
CA LEU A 155 -25.11 1.60 -12.87
C LEU A 155 -26.48 1.02 -12.49
N PHE A 156 -27.24 1.75 -11.68
CA PHE A 156 -28.51 1.30 -11.12
C PHE A 156 -29.75 2.00 -11.74
N ARG A 157 -29.55 3.00 -12.62
CA ARG A 157 -30.66 3.58 -13.39
C ARG A 157 -31.14 2.56 -14.43
N LYS A 158 -32.40 2.16 -14.28
CA LYS A 158 -33.17 1.52 -15.35
C LYS A 158 -33.66 2.58 -16.34
#